data_AF-A0AAD9IEA8-F1
#
_entry.id   AF-A0AAD9IEA8-F1
#
_cell.length_a   1.000
_cell.length_b   1.000
_cell.length_c   1.000
_cell.angle_alpha   90.00
_cell.angle_beta   90.00
_cell.angle_gamma   90.00
#
_symmetry.space_group_name_H-M   'P 1'
#
loop_
_entity.id
_entity.type
_entity.pdbx_description
1 polymer ?
#
loop_
_entity_poly.entity_id
_entity_poly.type
_entity_poly.pdbx_seq_one_letter_code
_entity_poly.pdbx_strand_id
1 'polypeptide(L)'
;MVLAELGQRVTAALASLSAAPVIDDAVLDACLKDIAAALLQSDVNVRLVAGLRSNVKKRVNMADLGRGLNKQRIIEKAVYDELVSMVDGGETPELKKGRPNVVMFVGLQGAGKTTTCTKYAFHFKRKGFKPAMVCADTFRAGAFDQLKQNATKAQIPFYGSYTETDPAVIAEQGVARFRQEKRDLIIVDTSGRHKQEEALFEEMRQVAAAARPDVVIFVMDGSIGQAAFDQAKAFHDSADVGQVILTKLDGHARGGGALSAVAATRSPITFIGTGEHMHEFEFVSRLLGRGDWGGFIDKVKDVIPEEDQQQELMDKISKGEFSLRIMYEQFQNILKMGPMSQVMSMIPGFSNAVMQPGTEKESQAKVKKFMCIMDSMTDKELDATGTKIFTEPSRIVRWAKGSGSSIMEVQLMVEEYKRLAKVFSTAMKHMKLPKNLKGNMDPRSMQQNLAQMSKMLPPHMLKMMGGPGALQTLMKQMEGKF
;
A
#
# COMPACT_ATOMS: atom_id res chain seq x y z
N MET A 1 3.35 9.45 3.81
CA MET A 1 2.39 9.28 2.68
C MET A 1 1.33 10.36 2.77
N VAL A 2 1.26 11.29 1.83
CA VAL A 2 0.34 12.45 1.94
C VAL A 2 -1.15 12.07 1.96
N LEU A 3 -1.51 10.94 1.33
CA LEU A 3 -2.86 10.38 1.44
C LEU A 3 -3.21 9.88 2.86
N ALA A 4 -2.21 9.47 3.65
CA ALA A 4 -2.44 9.08 5.04
C ALA A 4 -2.72 10.30 5.92
N GLU A 5 -2.07 11.43 5.65
CA GLU A 5 -2.34 12.69 6.35
C GLU A 5 -3.72 13.25 6.00
N LEU A 6 -4.12 13.18 4.72
CA LEU A 6 -5.48 13.51 4.29
C LEU A 6 -6.51 12.61 5.01
N GLY A 7 -6.25 11.30 5.05
CA GLY A 7 -7.09 10.34 5.77
C GLY A 7 -7.24 10.68 7.25
N GLN A 8 -6.16 11.07 7.93
CA GLN A 8 -6.18 11.49 9.34
C GLN A 8 -7.04 12.74 9.55
N ARG A 9 -6.91 13.77 8.69
CA ARG A 9 -7.69 15.01 8.80
C ARG A 9 -9.18 14.78 8.54
N VAL A 10 -9.51 13.98 7.53
CA VAL A 10 -10.91 13.59 7.27
C VAL A 10 -11.47 12.80 8.45
N THR A 11 -10.71 11.86 9.01
CA THR A 11 -11.13 11.09 10.19
C THR A 11 -11.32 11.99 11.41
N ALA A 12 -10.44 12.97 11.62
CA ALA A 12 -10.57 13.95 12.71
C ALA A 12 -11.81 14.85 12.53
N ALA A 13 -12.11 15.28 11.31
CA ALA A 13 -13.30 16.05 10.99
C ALA A 13 -14.59 15.22 11.18
N LEU A 14 -14.56 13.91 10.90
CA LEU A 14 -15.68 13.00 11.21
C LEU A 14 -15.80 12.74 12.71
N ALA A 15 -14.69 12.66 13.45
CA ALA A 15 -14.71 12.49 14.90
C ALA A 15 -15.33 13.70 15.62
N SER A 16 -15.23 14.92 15.08
CA SER A 16 -15.90 16.07 15.69
C SER A 16 -17.44 15.96 15.67
N LEU A 17 -18.01 15.26 14.67
CA LEU A 17 -19.45 14.93 14.64
C LEU A 17 -19.85 14.02 15.82
N SER A 18 -18.96 13.14 16.25
CA SER A 18 -19.20 12.20 17.36
C SER A 18 -19.13 12.86 18.74
N ALA A 19 -18.41 13.96 18.86
CA ALA A 19 -18.28 14.73 20.10
C ALA A 19 -19.45 15.71 20.32
N ALA A 20 -20.24 15.99 19.27
CA ALA A 20 -21.35 16.93 19.34
C ALA A 20 -22.58 16.31 20.03
N PRO A 21 -23.16 16.95 21.06
CA PRO A 21 -24.33 16.42 21.78
C PRO A 21 -25.61 16.43 20.92
N VAL A 22 -25.69 17.33 19.93
CA VAL A 22 -26.78 17.41 18.95
C VAL A 22 -26.16 17.64 17.57
N ILE A 23 -26.53 16.83 16.59
CA ILE A 23 -26.11 16.99 15.20
C ILE A 23 -27.20 17.80 14.47
N ASP A 24 -26.90 19.07 14.23
CA ASP A 24 -27.73 20.01 13.46
C ASP A 24 -27.05 20.38 12.13
N ASP A 25 -27.71 21.21 11.31
CA ASP A 25 -27.17 21.67 10.03
C ASP A 25 -25.87 22.47 10.20
N ALA A 26 -25.71 23.20 11.30
CA ALA A 26 -24.51 23.99 11.56
C ALA A 26 -23.29 23.09 11.84
N VAL A 27 -23.48 22.01 12.60
CA VAL A 27 -22.47 20.99 12.88
C VAL A 27 -22.09 20.23 11.61
N LEU A 28 -23.06 19.89 10.75
CA LEU A 28 -22.77 19.30 9.43
C LEU A 28 -21.96 20.26 8.56
N ASP A 29 -22.33 21.54 8.52
CA ASP A 29 -21.64 22.55 7.71
C ASP A 29 -20.21 22.79 8.18
N ALA A 30 -19.97 22.79 9.50
CA ALA A 30 -18.64 22.89 10.08
C ALA A 30 -17.77 21.68 9.70
N CYS A 31 -18.30 20.46 9.85
CA CYS A 31 -17.59 19.24 9.46
C CYS A 31 -17.24 19.23 7.95
N LEU A 32 -18.20 19.56 7.08
CA LEU A 32 -17.96 19.65 5.65
C LEU A 32 -16.94 20.73 5.28
N LYS A 33 -16.91 21.83 6.04
CA LYS A 33 -15.90 22.89 5.85
C LYS A 33 -14.51 22.40 6.21
N ASP A 34 -14.36 21.64 7.29
CA ASP A 34 -13.06 21.07 7.70
C ASP A 34 -12.57 20.02 6.70
N ILE A 35 -13.46 19.15 6.22
CA ILE A 35 -13.15 18.18 5.15
C ILE A 35 -12.75 18.92 3.86
N ALA A 36 -13.50 19.95 3.47
CA ALA A 36 -13.19 20.76 2.31
C ALA A 36 -11.83 21.46 2.44
N ALA A 37 -11.52 22.02 3.61
CA ALA A 37 -10.24 22.64 3.89
C ALA A 37 -9.09 21.62 3.77
N ALA A 38 -9.27 20.41 4.30
CA ALA A 38 -8.28 19.33 4.18
C ALA A 38 -8.04 18.93 2.71
N LEU A 39 -9.11 18.75 1.92
CA LEU A 39 -9.00 18.42 0.50
C LEU A 39 -8.30 19.54 -0.31
N LEU A 40 -8.64 20.81 -0.03
CA LEU A 40 -8.00 21.96 -0.68
C LEU A 40 -6.52 22.07 -0.32
N GLN A 41 -6.15 21.82 0.94
CA GLN A 41 -4.75 21.77 1.39
C GLN A 41 -3.95 20.65 0.73
N SER A 42 -4.61 19.56 0.33
CA SER A 42 -4.02 18.49 -0.47
C SER A 42 -4.03 18.78 -1.98
N ASP A 43 -4.35 20.01 -2.40
CA ASP A 43 -4.44 20.46 -3.80
C ASP A 43 -5.50 19.74 -4.65
N VAL A 44 -6.60 19.29 -4.05
CA VAL A 44 -7.76 18.74 -4.78
C VAL A 44 -8.55 19.85 -5.47
N ASN A 45 -9.00 19.62 -6.71
CA ASN A 45 -9.70 20.62 -7.52
C ASN A 45 -10.89 21.28 -6.77
N VAL A 46 -10.93 22.62 -6.73
CA VAL A 46 -11.97 23.39 -6.02
C VAL A 46 -13.39 23.01 -6.46
N ARG A 47 -13.60 22.74 -7.75
CA ARG A 47 -14.93 22.36 -8.28
C ARG A 47 -15.37 21.00 -7.75
N LEU A 48 -14.43 20.06 -7.59
CA LEU A 48 -14.71 18.75 -7.00
C LEU A 48 -15.04 18.86 -5.52
N VAL A 49 -14.31 19.69 -4.77
CA VAL A 49 -14.58 19.94 -3.34
C VAL A 49 -15.95 20.61 -3.15
N ALA A 50 -16.28 21.59 -3.99
CA ALA A 50 -17.60 22.23 -3.98
C ALA A 50 -18.72 21.24 -4.35
N GLY A 51 -18.47 20.37 -5.34
CA GLY A 51 -19.37 19.29 -5.74
C GLY A 51 -19.65 18.33 -4.58
N LEU A 52 -18.60 17.83 -3.91
CA LEU A 52 -18.71 16.96 -2.74
C LEU A 52 -19.59 17.59 -1.66
N ARG A 53 -19.33 18.85 -1.30
CA ARG A 53 -20.13 19.55 -0.28
C ARG A 53 -21.60 19.65 -0.69
N SER A 54 -21.89 19.97 -1.95
CA SER A 54 -23.27 20.06 -2.46
C SER A 54 -23.96 18.70 -2.46
N ASN A 55 -23.27 17.65 -2.91
CA ASN A 55 -23.83 16.31 -3.03
C ASN A 55 -24.10 15.67 -1.67
N VAL A 56 -23.19 15.83 -0.70
CA VAL A 56 -23.42 15.35 0.67
C VAL A 56 -24.61 16.06 1.30
N LYS A 57 -24.72 17.39 1.17
CA LYS A 57 -25.89 18.14 1.68
C LYS A 57 -27.21 17.70 1.06
N LYS A 58 -27.23 17.37 -0.24
CA LYS A 58 -28.44 16.86 -0.91
C LYS A 58 -28.83 15.47 -0.42
N ARG A 59 -27.85 14.62 -0.12
CA ARG A 59 -28.10 13.23 0.36
C ARG A 59 -28.49 13.18 1.83
N VAL A 60 -27.95 14.07 2.65
CA VAL A 60 -28.22 14.16 4.08
C VAL A 60 -29.39 15.13 4.30
N ASN A 61 -30.62 14.66 4.11
CA ASN A 61 -31.80 15.46 4.49
C ASN A 61 -32.01 15.37 6.02
N MET A 62 -31.69 16.45 6.74
CA MET A 62 -31.80 16.51 8.21
C MET A 62 -33.23 16.33 8.73
N ALA A 63 -34.24 16.64 7.90
CA ALA A 63 -35.65 16.49 8.24
C ALA A 63 -36.11 15.02 8.25
N ASP A 64 -35.52 14.16 7.41
CA ASP A 64 -35.88 12.74 7.28
C ASP A 64 -35.08 11.83 8.23
N LEU A 65 -34.06 12.39 8.89
CA LEU A 65 -33.18 11.65 9.77
C LEU A 65 -33.82 11.48 11.17
N GLY A 66 -34.16 10.24 11.52
CA GLY A 66 -34.70 9.87 12.85
C GLY A 66 -33.75 10.21 14.02
N ARG A 67 -34.30 10.40 15.23
CA ARG A 67 -33.54 10.79 16.44
C ARG A 67 -32.64 9.65 16.95
N GLY A 68 -31.34 9.91 17.07
CA GLY A 68 -30.37 9.13 17.85
C GLY A 68 -29.65 8.00 17.09
N LEU A 69 -28.31 7.97 17.20
CA LEU A 69 -27.33 6.97 16.71
C LEU A 69 -27.29 6.67 15.20
N ASN A 70 -28.37 6.86 14.43
CA ASN A 70 -28.37 6.63 12.98
C ASN A 70 -27.90 7.83 12.15
N LYS A 71 -28.08 9.07 12.64
CA LYS A 71 -27.72 10.28 11.88
C LYS A 71 -26.24 10.37 11.57
N GLN A 72 -25.39 10.09 12.57
CA GLN A 72 -23.94 10.15 12.43
C GLN A 72 -23.45 9.16 11.36
N ARG A 73 -23.87 7.90 11.46
CA ARG A 73 -23.51 6.86 10.48
C ARG A 73 -23.98 7.19 9.07
N ILE A 74 -25.15 7.83 8.93
CA ILE A 74 -25.67 8.23 7.62
C ILE A 74 -24.84 9.37 7.03
N ILE A 75 -24.40 10.34 7.84
CA ILE A 75 -23.50 11.42 7.41
C ILE A 75 -22.14 10.87 7.03
N GLU A 76 -21.53 10.06 7.91
CA GLU A 76 -20.25 9.39 7.65
C GLU A 76 -20.32 8.58 6.35
N LYS A 77 -21.38 7.79 6.17
CA LYS A 77 -21.61 7.02 4.95
C LYS A 77 -21.79 7.93 3.73
N ALA A 78 -22.55 9.02 3.82
CA ALA A 78 -22.77 9.93 2.70
C ALA A 78 -21.47 10.64 2.27
N VAL A 79 -20.66 11.10 3.23
CA VAL A 79 -19.32 11.66 2.97
C VAL A 79 -18.42 10.60 2.35
N TYR A 80 -18.43 9.39 2.90
CA TYR A 80 -17.62 8.29 2.42
C TYR A 80 -17.99 7.87 0.99
N ASP A 81 -19.28 7.66 0.71
CA ASP A 81 -19.78 7.30 -0.62
C ASP A 81 -19.43 8.37 -1.66
N GLU A 82 -19.45 9.64 -1.27
CA GLU A 82 -19.06 10.75 -2.15
C GLU A 82 -17.55 10.79 -2.38
N LEU A 83 -16.74 10.58 -1.34
CA LEU A 83 -15.28 10.45 -1.48
C LEU A 83 -14.92 9.26 -2.38
N VAL A 84 -15.55 8.10 -2.19
CA VAL A 84 -15.36 6.93 -3.07
C VAL A 84 -15.79 7.25 -4.49
N SER A 85 -16.94 7.90 -4.69
CA SER A 85 -17.41 8.29 -6.02
C SER A 85 -16.47 9.27 -6.73
N MET A 86 -15.72 10.10 -5.99
CA MET A 86 -14.70 10.98 -6.57
C MET A 86 -13.48 10.21 -7.07
N VAL A 87 -13.25 9.00 -6.57
CA VAL A 87 -12.09 8.18 -6.92
C VAL A 87 -12.42 6.86 -7.61
N ASP A 88 -13.70 6.62 -7.87
CA ASP A 88 -14.16 5.53 -8.69
C ASP A 88 -13.87 5.86 -10.16
N GLY A 89 -12.78 5.28 -10.65
CA GLY A 89 -12.36 5.33 -12.04
C GLY A 89 -12.84 4.12 -12.86
N GLY A 90 -13.77 3.31 -12.35
CA GLY A 90 -14.25 2.12 -13.06
C GLY A 90 -13.26 0.95 -13.06
N GLU A 91 -13.53 -0.04 -13.92
CA GLU A 91 -12.74 -1.27 -13.98
C GLU A 91 -11.41 -1.08 -14.69
N THR A 92 -10.37 -1.75 -14.20
CA THR A 92 -9.06 -1.74 -14.85
C THR A 92 -9.09 -2.62 -16.11
N PRO A 93 -8.75 -2.09 -17.30
CA PRO A 93 -8.64 -2.89 -18.51
C PRO A 93 -7.72 -4.11 -18.34
N GLU A 94 -8.22 -5.29 -18.71
CA GLU A 94 -7.48 -6.54 -18.57
C GLU A 94 -6.56 -6.81 -19.78
N LEU A 95 -5.26 -6.95 -19.51
CA LEU A 95 -4.29 -7.42 -20.49
C LEU A 95 -4.32 -8.95 -20.59
N LYS A 96 -4.50 -9.51 -21.79
CA LYS A 96 -4.54 -10.98 -21.97
C LYS A 96 -3.23 -11.49 -22.54
N LYS A 97 -2.66 -12.51 -21.90
CA LYS A 97 -1.45 -13.17 -22.42
C LYS A 97 -1.72 -13.88 -23.73
N GLY A 98 -0.70 -13.97 -24.59
CA GLY A 98 -0.77 -14.68 -25.87
C GLY A 98 -1.48 -13.91 -26.99
N ARG A 99 -2.12 -12.77 -26.72
CA ARG A 99 -2.54 -11.78 -27.72
C ARG A 99 -1.66 -10.53 -27.62
N PRO A 100 -1.35 -9.83 -28.72
CA PRO A 100 -0.70 -8.53 -28.65
C PRO A 100 -1.65 -7.52 -27.99
N ASN A 101 -1.27 -6.99 -26.82
CA ASN A 101 -1.94 -5.84 -26.22
C ASN A 101 -1.08 -4.59 -26.49
N VAL A 102 -1.62 -3.59 -27.16
CA VAL A 102 -0.95 -2.33 -27.47
C VAL A 102 -1.35 -1.30 -26.42
N VAL A 103 -0.36 -0.75 -25.73
CA VAL A 103 -0.55 0.22 -24.65
C VAL A 103 0.18 1.51 -25.00
N MET A 104 -0.57 2.60 -25.12
CA MET A 104 -0.02 3.91 -25.47
C MET A 104 0.10 4.79 -24.23
N PHE A 105 1.29 5.33 -23.98
CA PHE A 105 1.58 6.20 -22.85
C PHE A 105 1.53 7.66 -23.29
N VAL A 106 0.69 8.46 -22.64
CA VAL A 106 0.49 9.88 -22.91
C VAL A 106 0.65 10.70 -21.63
N GLY A 107 0.84 12.01 -21.78
CA GLY A 107 0.95 12.94 -20.66
C GLY A 107 1.99 14.02 -20.87
N LEU A 108 2.08 14.93 -19.91
CA LEU A 108 2.88 16.14 -20.05
C LEU A 108 4.39 15.88 -20.10
N GLN A 109 5.12 16.90 -20.56
CA GLN A 109 6.58 16.93 -20.50
C GLN A 109 7.03 16.75 -19.05
N GLY A 110 8.03 15.88 -18.82
CA GLY A 110 8.59 15.69 -17.49
C GLY A 110 7.72 14.89 -16.51
N ALA A 111 6.54 14.38 -16.92
CA ALA A 111 5.69 13.52 -16.10
C ALA A 111 6.27 12.12 -15.84
N GLY A 112 7.39 11.76 -16.49
CA GLY A 112 8.08 10.48 -16.29
C GLY A 112 7.69 9.36 -17.25
N LYS A 113 7.00 9.66 -18.36
CA LYS A 113 6.53 8.67 -19.37
C LYS A 113 7.55 7.59 -19.74
N THR A 114 8.70 7.94 -20.33
CA THR A 114 9.72 6.99 -20.76
C THR A 114 10.22 6.06 -19.63
N THR A 115 10.38 6.61 -18.43
CA THR A 115 10.77 5.83 -17.24
C THR A 115 9.65 4.88 -16.84
N THR A 116 8.41 5.37 -16.80
CA THR A 116 7.21 4.58 -16.48
C THR A 116 6.96 3.48 -17.51
N CYS A 117 7.14 3.73 -18.81
CA CYS A 117 7.06 2.74 -19.87
C CYS A 117 7.98 1.55 -19.57
N THR A 118 9.23 1.85 -19.17
CA THR A 118 10.23 0.82 -18.88
C THR A 118 9.88 0.03 -17.60
N LYS A 119 9.42 0.73 -16.55
CA LYS A 119 8.95 0.12 -15.29
C LYS A 119 7.75 -0.79 -15.51
N TYR A 120 6.77 -0.32 -16.28
CA TYR A 120 5.59 -1.07 -16.66
C TYR A 120 5.96 -2.33 -17.45
N ALA A 121 6.82 -2.18 -18.46
CA ALA A 121 7.33 -3.29 -19.24
C ALA A 121 8.02 -4.34 -18.34
N PHE A 122 8.89 -3.90 -17.43
CA PHE A 122 9.61 -4.78 -16.50
C PHE A 122 8.67 -5.50 -15.53
N HIS A 123 7.67 -4.80 -14.99
CA HIS A 123 6.65 -5.39 -14.11
C HIS A 123 5.91 -6.54 -14.80
N PHE A 124 5.44 -6.31 -16.03
CA PHE A 124 4.73 -7.35 -16.78
C PHE A 124 5.65 -8.46 -17.28
N LYS A 125 6.93 -8.18 -17.57
CA LYS A 125 7.95 -9.21 -17.82
C LYS A 125 8.07 -10.18 -16.66
N ARG A 126 8.11 -9.68 -15.41
CA ARG A 126 8.13 -10.52 -14.20
C ARG A 126 6.86 -11.34 -14.03
N LYS A 127 5.72 -10.86 -14.53
CA LYS A 127 4.45 -11.60 -14.60
C LYS A 127 4.38 -12.60 -15.76
N GLY A 128 5.44 -12.74 -16.56
CA GLY A 128 5.51 -13.70 -17.66
C GLY A 128 4.95 -13.22 -19.00
N PHE A 129 4.73 -11.92 -19.17
CA PHE A 129 4.49 -11.32 -20.49
C PHE A 129 5.82 -11.17 -21.24
N LYS A 130 5.74 -11.02 -22.55
CA LYS A 130 6.80 -10.68 -23.52
C LYS A 130 6.65 -9.22 -23.96
N PRO A 131 7.06 -8.25 -23.14
CA PRO A 131 6.96 -6.84 -23.48
C PRO A 131 7.93 -6.44 -24.60
N ALA A 132 7.57 -5.40 -25.34
CA ALA A 132 8.44 -4.66 -26.22
C ALA A 132 8.06 -3.17 -26.21
N MET A 133 9.02 -2.28 -26.47
CA MET A 133 8.82 -0.84 -26.37
C MET A 133 9.06 -0.16 -27.71
N VAL A 134 8.21 0.81 -28.05
CA VAL A 134 8.29 1.65 -29.25
C VAL A 134 8.49 3.08 -28.79
N CYS A 135 9.56 3.74 -29.23
CA CYS A 135 9.82 5.14 -28.98
C CYS A 135 9.22 5.98 -30.11
N ALA A 136 8.06 6.58 -29.87
CA ALA A 136 7.41 7.53 -30.76
C ALA A 136 7.60 8.99 -30.29
N ASP A 137 8.59 9.26 -29.42
CA ASP A 137 9.00 10.62 -29.04
C ASP A 137 10.08 11.11 -30.01
N THR A 138 9.66 11.67 -31.14
CA THR A 138 10.56 12.22 -32.19
C THR A 138 10.99 13.66 -31.90
N PHE A 139 10.37 14.32 -30.91
CA PHE A 139 10.58 15.74 -30.65
C PHE A 139 11.77 16.00 -29.72
N ARG A 140 11.92 15.18 -28.66
CA ARG A 140 12.95 15.39 -27.66
C ARG A 140 14.28 14.76 -28.10
N ALA A 141 15.32 15.58 -28.16
CA ALA A 141 16.68 15.11 -28.43
C ALA A 141 17.10 14.03 -27.42
N GLY A 142 17.59 12.89 -27.93
CA GLY A 142 18.03 11.76 -27.10
C GLY A 142 16.90 10.96 -26.44
N ALA A 143 15.63 11.19 -26.78
CA ALA A 143 14.52 10.39 -26.26
C ALA A 143 14.66 8.91 -26.63
N PHE A 144 15.02 8.62 -27.89
CA PHE A 144 15.26 7.25 -28.33
C PHE A 144 16.45 6.61 -27.61
N ASP A 145 17.55 7.35 -27.40
CA ASP A 145 18.70 6.84 -26.65
C ASP A 145 18.37 6.58 -25.18
N GLN A 146 17.57 7.44 -24.55
CA GLN A 146 17.08 7.22 -23.18
C GLN A 146 16.25 5.94 -23.09
N LEU A 147 15.27 5.76 -23.99
CA LEU A 147 14.45 4.55 -24.03
C LEU A 147 15.31 3.31 -24.30
N LYS A 148 16.23 3.38 -25.26
CA LYS A 148 17.19 2.31 -25.60
C LYS A 148 18.04 1.88 -24.41
N GLN A 149 18.61 2.82 -23.66
CA GLN A 149 19.40 2.52 -22.47
C GLN A 149 18.54 1.82 -21.40
N ASN A 150 17.34 2.33 -21.15
CA ASN A 150 16.42 1.75 -20.17
C ASN A 150 15.95 0.35 -20.58
N ALA A 151 15.59 0.17 -21.85
CA ALA A 151 15.20 -1.11 -22.45
C ALA A 151 16.32 -2.15 -22.34
N THR A 152 17.55 -1.74 -22.65
CA THR A 152 18.73 -2.61 -22.57
C THR A 152 18.98 -3.09 -21.15
N LYS A 153 18.93 -2.18 -20.16
CA LYS A 153 19.04 -2.53 -18.73
C LYS A 153 17.94 -3.51 -18.29
N ALA A 154 16.73 -3.36 -18.84
CA ALA A 154 15.58 -4.24 -18.57
C ALA A 154 15.61 -5.56 -19.36
N GLN A 155 16.52 -5.69 -20.34
CA GLN A 155 16.52 -6.72 -21.37
C GLN A 155 15.15 -6.83 -22.06
N ILE A 156 14.62 -5.69 -22.52
CA ILE A 156 13.34 -5.58 -23.22
C ILE A 156 13.63 -5.10 -24.66
N PRO A 157 13.10 -5.78 -25.69
CA PRO A 157 13.21 -5.33 -27.06
C PRO A 157 12.66 -3.92 -27.23
N PHE A 158 13.32 -3.12 -28.06
CA PHE A 158 12.92 -1.75 -28.34
C PHE A 158 12.95 -1.46 -29.84
N TYR A 159 12.12 -0.51 -30.26
CA TYR A 159 12.04 0.00 -31.62
C TYR A 159 11.96 1.53 -31.58
N GLY A 160 12.54 2.17 -32.57
CA GLY A 160 12.53 3.62 -32.76
C GLY A 160 13.43 3.97 -33.95
N SER A 161 13.43 5.24 -34.33
CA SER A 161 14.17 5.73 -35.48
C SER A 161 14.98 6.98 -35.12
N TYR A 162 16.17 7.10 -35.70
CA TYR A 162 16.97 8.32 -35.63
C TYR A 162 16.70 9.28 -36.79
N THR A 163 16.06 8.79 -37.87
CA THR A 163 15.86 9.53 -39.12
C THR A 163 14.40 9.84 -39.42
N GLU A 164 13.49 9.00 -38.94
CA GLU A 164 12.05 9.24 -39.10
C GLU A 164 11.60 10.29 -38.10
N THR A 165 10.86 11.28 -38.62
CA THR A 165 10.38 12.42 -37.84
C THR A 165 8.90 12.27 -37.49
N ASP A 166 8.15 11.46 -38.25
CA ASP A 166 6.74 11.21 -38.02
C ASP A 166 6.54 10.13 -36.92
N PRO A 167 5.99 10.49 -35.76
CA PRO A 167 5.76 9.55 -34.67
C PRO A 167 4.69 8.49 -34.99
N ALA A 168 3.72 8.81 -35.87
CA ALA A 168 2.67 7.86 -36.26
C ALA A 168 3.25 6.71 -37.09
N VAL A 169 4.16 7.04 -38.02
CA VAL A 169 4.90 6.05 -38.82
C VAL A 169 5.74 5.13 -37.93
N ILE A 170 6.47 5.70 -36.96
CA ILE A 170 7.29 4.91 -36.02
C ILE A 170 6.41 4.01 -35.16
N ALA A 171 5.28 4.52 -34.67
CA ALA A 171 4.33 3.74 -33.88
C ALA A 171 3.75 2.56 -34.69
N GLU A 172 3.30 2.81 -35.92
CA GLU A 172 2.75 1.78 -36.80
C GLU A 172 3.78 0.69 -37.10
N GLN A 173 4.98 1.07 -37.55
CA GLN A 173 6.03 0.12 -37.91
C GLN A 173 6.52 -0.68 -36.70
N GLY A 174 6.66 -0.02 -35.53
CA GLY A 174 7.07 -0.67 -34.29
C GLY A 174 6.03 -1.69 -33.80
N VAL A 175 4.74 -1.31 -33.82
CA VAL A 175 3.64 -2.21 -33.46
C VAL A 175 3.57 -3.39 -34.43
N ALA A 176 3.66 -3.15 -35.74
CA ALA A 176 3.63 -4.20 -36.75
C ALA A 176 4.78 -5.21 -36.55
N ARG A 177 6.01 -4.72 -36.35
CA ARG A 177 7.18 -5.55 -36.07
C ARG A 177 6.98 -6.42 -34.83
N PHE A 178 6.55 -5.84 -33.71
CA PHE A 178 6.41 -6.61 -32.47
C PHE A 178 5.23 -7.59 -32.48
N ARG A 179 4.19 -7.32 -33.28
CA ARG A 179 3.16 -8.32 -33.59
C ARG A 179 3.74 -9.52 -34.34
N GLN A 180 4.61 -9.29 -35.33
CA GLN A 180 5.30 -10.37 -36.05
C GLN A 180 6.26 -11.16 -35.13
N GLU A 181 6.95 -10.49 -34.21
CA GLU A 181 7.79 -11.12 -33.18
C GLU A 181 6.98 -11.83 -32.06
N LYS A 182 5.65 -11.87 -32.16
CA LYS A 182 4.74 -12.51 -31.19
C LYS A 182 4.92 -11.98 -29.76
N ARG A 183 5.11 -10.65 -29.63
CA ARG A 183 5.07 -9.94 -28.36
C ARG A 183 3.62 -9.80 -27.92
N ASP A 184 3.36 -10.06 -26.64
CA ASP A 184 2.00 -9.98 -26.06
C ASP A 184 1.75 -8.64 -25.34
N LEU A 185 2.78 -7.80 -25.16
CA LEU A 185 2.64 -6.45 -24.65
C LEU A 185 3.53 -5.50 -25.45
N ILE A 186 2.92 -4.53 -26.13
CA ILE A 186 3.62 -3.53 -26.95
C ILE A 186 3.34 -2.17 -26.34
N ILE A 187 4.39 -1.49 -25.88
CA ILE A 187 4.28 -0.21 -25.17
C ILE A 187 4.77 0.90 -26.09
N VAL A 188 3.92 1.88 -26.37
CA VAL A 188 4.24 3.04 -27.20
C VAL A 188 4.49 4.25 -26.31
N ASP A 189 5.73 4.73 -26.27
CA ASP A 189 6.15 5.94 -25.55
C ASP A 189 6.01 7.16 -26.46
N THR A 190 5.11 8.09 -26.13
CA THR A 190 4.85 9.29 -26.93
C THR A 190 5.58 10.52 -26.38
N SER A 191 5.65 11.58 -27.18
CA SER A 191 6.21 12.86 -26.74
C SER A 191 5.34 13.52 -25.64
N GLY A 192 5.93 14.39 -24.82
CA GLY A 192 5.18 15.27 -23.92
C GLY A 192 5.45 16.71 -24.26
N ARG A 193 4.46 17.42 -24.84
CA ARG A 193 4.59 18.86 -25.12
C ARG A 193 3.71 19.66 -24.16
N HIS A 194 4.07 20.93 -23.91
CA HIS A 194 3.34 21.85 -23.02
C HIS A 194 2.98 23.19 -23.70
N LYS A 195 3.62 23.59 -24.81
CA LYS A 195 3.55 24.99 -25.30
C LYS A 195 2.67 25.25 -26.53
N GLN A 196 2.18 24.20 -27.21
CA GLN A 196 1.23 24.28 -28.33
C GLN A 196 0.28 23.09 -28.24
N GLU A 197 -0.83 23.27 -27.50
CA GLU A 197 -1.75 22.18 -27.13
C GLU A 197 -2.42 21.53 -28.35
N GLU A 198 -2.93 22.31 -29.30
CA GLU A 198 -3.68 21.76 -30.44
C GLU A 198 -2.84 20.85 -31.35
N ALA A 199 -1.63 21.28 -31.71
CA ALA A 199 -0.74 20.49 -32.57
C ALA A 199 -0.28 19.18 -31.88
N LEU A 200 -0.08 19.22 -30.55
CA LEU A 200 0.23 18.01 -29.78
C LEU A 200 -0.94 17.03 -29.78
N PHE A 201 -2.16 17.51 -29.51
CA PHE A 201 -3.32 16.64 -29.45
C PHE A 201 -3.65 16.04 -30.82
N GLU A 202 -3.39 16.77 -31.90
CA GLU A 202 -3.52 16.24 -33.25
C GLU A 202 -2.49 15.15 -33.57
N GLU A 203 -1.21 15.38 -33.24
CA GLU A 203 -0.16 14.36 -33.36
C GLU A 203 -0.50 13.11 -32.53
N MET A 204 -1.00 13.29 -31.30
CA MET A 204 -1.43 12.19 -30.44
C MET A 204 -2.60 11.41 -31.04
N ARG A 205 -3.58 12.09 -31.66
CA ARG A 205 -4.69 11.43 -32.37
C ARG A 205 -4.18 10.62 -33.55
N GLN A 206 -3.22 11.14 -34.30
CA GLN A 206 -2.60 10.43 -35.43
C GLN A 206 -1.83 9.19 -34.97
N VAL A 207 -1.04 9.31 -33.91
CA VAL A 207 -0.33 8.17 -33.30
C VAL A 207 -1.32 7.12 -32.76
N ALA A 208 -2.39 7.55 -32.10
CA ALA A 208 -3.44 6.65 -31.61
C ALA A 208 -4.14 5.91 -32.77
N ALA A 209 -4.46 6.61 -33.85
CA ALA A 209 -5.08 6.03 -35.05
C ALA A 209 -4.17 5.00 -35.73
N ALA A 210 -2.86 5.28 -35.80
CA ALA A 210 -1.87 4.39 -36.39
C ALA A 210 -1.57 3.16 -35.52
N ALA A 211 -1.35 3.37 -34.21
CA ALA A 211 -1.03 2.31 -33.27
C ALA A 211 -2.23 1.43 -32.91
N ARG A 212 -3.45 1.99 -32.93
CA ARG A 212 -4.71 1.39 -32.43
C ARG A 212 -4.51 0.75 -31.05
N PRO A 213 -4.24 1.56 -30.00
CA PRO A 213 -3.99 1.05 -28.66
C PRO A 213 -5.25 0.39 -28.07
N ASP A 214 -5.07 -0.73 -27.37
CA ASP A 214 -6.12 -1.36 -26.56
C ASP A 214 -6.34 -0.57 -25.26
N VAL A 215 -5.30 0.09 -24.76
CA VAL A 215 -5.33 0.91 -23.54
C VAL A 215 -4.46 2.15 -23.75
N VAL A 216 -5.03 3.33 -23.47
CA VAL A 216 -4.27 4.57 -23.33
C VAL A 216 -4.05 4.84 -21.84
N ILE A 217 -2.79 5.04 -21.46
CA ILE A 217 -2.37 5.33 -20.10
C ILE A 217 -1.90 6.77 -19.99
N PHE A 218 -2.59 7.55 -19.17
CA PHE A 218 -2.17 8.90 -18.84
C PHE A 218 -1.22 8.90 -17.64
N VAL A 219 0.01 9.37 -17.87
CA VAL A 219 1.04 9.51 -16.84
C VAL A 219 1.04 10.93 -16.30
N MET A 220 0.85 11.04 -14.99
CA MET A 220 0.79 12.31 -14.27
C MET A 220 1.85 12.36 -13.17
N ASP A 221 2.46 13.53 -13.02
CA ASP A 221 3.33 13.84 -11.88
C ASP A 221 2.47 14.13 -10.64
N GLY A 222 2.74 13.45 -9.52
CA GLY A 222 1.99 13.59 -8.28
C GLY A 222 2.12 14.96 -7.59
N SER A 223 3.05 15.81 -8.04
CA SER A 223 3.17 17.21 -7.63
C SER A 223 2.16 18.14 -8.31
N ILE A 224 1.54 17.70 -9.42
CA ILE A 224 0.51 18.49 -10.09
C ILE A 224 -0.73 18.51 -9.21
N GLY A 225 -1.13 19.71 -8.78
CA GLY A 225 -2.31 19.92 -7.93
C GLY A 225 -3.57 20.23 -8.75
N GLN A 226 -4.09 21.44 -8.58
CA GLN A 226 -5.36 21.90 -9.16
C GLN A 226 -5.48 21.74 -10.69
N ALA A 227 -4.37 21.96 -11.41
CA ALA A 227 -4.32 21.87 -12.88
C ALA A 227 -4.46 20.43 -13.41
N ALA A 228 -4.38 19.42 -12.54
CA ALA A 228 -4.52 18.03 -12.92
C ALA A 228 -5.85 17.73 -13.61
N PHE A 229 -6.94 18.37 -13.17
CA PHE A 229 -8.27 18.14 -13.73
C PHE A 229 -8.35 18.53 -15.21
N ASP A 230 -8.00 19.78 -15.54
CA ASP A 230 -8.13 20.30 -16.91
C ASP A 230 -7.17 19.59 -17.86
N GLN A 231 -5.96 19.25 -17.39
CA GLN A 231 -4.99 18.47 -18.17
C GLN A 231 -5.49 17.06 -18.45
N ALA A 232 -5.91 16.33 -17.41
CA ALA A 232 -6.41 14.97 -17.54
C ALA A 232 -7.62 14.92 -18.48
N LYS A 233 -8.53 15.91 -18.37
CA LYS A 233 -9.67 16.06 -19.26
C LYS A 233 -9.25 16.27 -20.71
N ALA A 234 -8.32 17.18 -20.99
CA ALA A 234 -7.87 17.45 -22.36
C ALA A 234 -7.22 16.22 -23.02
N PHE A 235 -6.46 15.43 -22.25
CA PHE A 235 -5.91 14.15 -22.73
C PHE A 235 -7.01 13.12 -22.99
N HIS A 236 -7.97 12.96 -22.09
CA HIS A 236 -9.07 12.02 -22.24
C HIS A 236 -9.98 12.36 -23.43
N ASP A 237 -10.31 13.64 -23.61
CA ASP A 237 -11.10 14.14 -24.75
C ASP A 237 -10.38 13.91 -26.10
N SER A 238 -9.05 13.77 -26.09
CA SER A 238 -8.23 13.63 -27.31
C SER A 238 -7.82 12.19 -27.63
N ALA A 239 -7.46 11.39 -26.61
CA ALA A 239 -7.18 9.97 -26.74
C ALA A 239 -7.81 9.27 -25.54
N ASP A 240 -8.88 8.52 -25.77
CA ASP A 240 -9.70 7.84 -24.77
C ASP A 240 -8.85 7.16 -23.66
N VAL A 241 -8.62 7.90 -22.57
CA VAL A 241 -7.73 7.47 -21.49
C VAL A 241 -8.44 6.37 -20.70
N GLY A 242 -7.85 5.17 -20.71
CA GLY A 242 -8.38 4.01 -20.00
C GLY A 242 -7.74 3.77 -18.63
N GLN A 243 -6.56 4.35 -18.34
CA GLN A 243 -5.87 4.19 -17.06
C GLN A 243 -5.03 5.44 -16.72
N VAL A 244 -4.82 5.67 -15.41
CA VAL A 244 -3.93 6.72 -14.91
C VAL A 244 -2.77 6.10 -14.12
N ILE A 245 -1.57 6.64 -14.31
CA ILE A 245 -0.39 6.30 -13.50
C ILE A 245 0.16 7.57 -12.87
N LEU A 246 0.39 7.54 -11.56
CA LEU A 246 1.03 8.63 -10.83
C LEU A 246 2.52 8.37 -10.68
N THR A 247 3.34 9.39 -10.88
CA THR A 247 4.79 9.34 -10.71
C THR A 247 5.26 10.33 -9.65
N LYS A 248 6.52 10.21 -9.25
CA LYS A 248 7.21 11.12 -8.30
C LYS A 248 6.53 11.24 -6.93
N LEU A 249 5.91 10.15 -6.45
CA LEU A 249 5.29 10.12 -5.11
C LEU A 249 6.30 10.07 -3.96
N ASP A 250 7.58 9.90 -4.26
CA ASP A 250 8.71 10.03 -3.34
C ASP A 250 9.06 11.48 -2.98
N GLY A 251 8.57 12.45 -3.77
CA GLY A 251 8.76 13.88 -3.50
C GLY A 251 7.68 14.49 -2.59
N HIS A 252 7.54 15.81 -2.67
CA HIS A 252 6.49 16.58 -1.97
C HIS A 252 5.12 16.49 -2.66
N ALA A 253 4.75 15.32 -3.17
CA ALA A 253 3.49 15.12 -3.89
C ALA A 253 2.30 15.19 -2.93
N ARG A 254 1.35 16.11 -3.15
CA ARG A 254 0.19 16.29 -2.27
C ARG A 254 -0.96 15.30 -2.52
N GLY A 255 -0.91 14.56 -3.62
CA GLY A 255 -1.87 13.49 -3.95
C GLY A 255 -3.26 13.98 -4.40
N GLY A 256 -3.65 15.24 -4.21
CA GLY A 256 -4.96 15.74 -4.64
C GLY A 256 -5.12 15.87 -6.17
N GLY A 257 -4.02 15.98 -6.90
CA GLY A 257 -4.02 15.88 -8.36
C GLY A 257 -4.51 14.53 -8.87
N ALA A 258 -4.21 13.45 -8.13
CA ALA A 258 -4.64 12.10 -8.48
C ALA A 258 -6.17 11.97 -8.47
N LEU A 259 -6.80 12.47 -7.41
CA LEU A 259 -8.26 12.51 -7.28
C LEU A 259 -8.88 13.33 -8.42
N SER A 260 -8.22 14.44 -8.75
CA SER A 260 -8.66 15.34 -9.82
C SER A 260 -8.56 14.72 -11.20
N ALA A 261 -7.53 13.90 -11.45
CA ALA A 261 -7.36 13.17 -12.71
C ALA A 261 -8.41 12.08 -12.88
N VAL A 262 -8.66 11.27 -11.84
CA VAL A 262 -9.69 10.21 -11.88
C VAL A 262 -11.08 10.80 -12.11
N ALA A 263 -11.40 11.89 -11.42
CA ALA A 263 -12.69 12.55 -11.61
C ALA A 263 -12.86 13.14 -13.03
N ALA A 264 -11.77 13.55 -13.67
CA ALA A 264 -11.79 14.09 -15.03
C ALA A 264 -11.90 13.01 -16.11
N THR A 265 -11.11 11.94 -16.01
CA THR A 265 -11.03 10.90 -17.05
C THR A 265 -11.97 9.72 -16.83
N ARG A 266 -12.53 9.58 -15.62
CA ARG A 266 -13.29 8.39 -15.21
C ARG A 266 -12.52 7.09 -15.41
N SER A 267 -11.20 7.14 -15.29
CA SER A 267 -10.30 5.99 -15.45
C SER A 267 -9.57 5.69 -14.14
N PRO A 268 -9.27 4.41 -13.85
CA PRO A 268 -8.71 4.03 -12.56
C PRO A 268 -7.21 4.30 -12.50
N ILE A 269 -6.71 4.57 -11.28
CA ILE A 269 -5.27 4.63 -11.02
C ILE A 269 -4.75 3.21 -10.86
N THR A 270 -3.93 2.75 -11.80
CA THR A 270 -3.47 1.35 -11.84
C THR A 270 -2.10 1.17 -11.19
N PHE A 271 -1.23 2.16 -11.30
CA PHE A 271 0.12 2.10 -10.76
C PHE A 271 0.59 3.42 -10.14
N ILE A 272 1.54 3.31 -9.23
CA ILE A 272 2.29 4.42 -8.66
C ILE A 272 3.79 4.21 -8.82
N GLY A 273 4.49 5.27 -9.20
CA GLY A 273 5.95 5.35 -9.23
C GLY A 273 6.47 6.12 -8.01
N THR A 274 7.28 5.44 -7.20
CA THR A 274 7.82 5.94 -5.92
C THR A 274 9.33 6.21 -5.98
N GLY A 275 9.87 6.42 -7.19
CA GLY A 275 11.27 6.78 -7.38
C GLY A 275 11.74 6.55 -8.80
N GLU A 276 13.05 6.47 -9.01
CA GLU A 276 13.68 6.33 -10.34
C GLU A 276 14.06 4.89 -10.68
N HIS A 277 14.25 4.04 -9.67
CA HIS A 277 14.69 2.67 -9.88
C HIS A 277 13.57 1.79 -10.41
N MET A 278 13.96 0.74 -11.16
CA MET A 278 13.02 -0.14 -11.87
C MET A 278 12.01 -0.86 -10.96
N HIS A 279 12.39 -1.11 -9.70
CA HIS A 279 11.56 -1.80 -8.71
C HIS A 279 10.61 -0.86 -7.93
N GLU A 280 10.79 0.45 -8.05
CA GLU A 280 9.94 1.47 -7.42
C GLU A 280 8.73 1.76 -8.30
N PHE A 281 7.93 0.72 -8.53
CA PHE A 281 6.71 0.74 -9.34
C PHE A 281 5.72 -0.26 -8.75
N GLU A 282 4.67 0.27 -8.12
CA GLU A 282 3.73 -0.54 -7.34
C GLU A 282 2.35 -0.54 -7.99
N PHE A 283 1.73 -1.71 -8.04
CA PHE A 283 0.35 -1.85 -8.47
C PHE A 283 -0.58 -1.37 -7.37
N VAL A 284 -1.43 -0.41 -7.73
CA VAL A 284 -2.45 0.12 -6.83
C VAL A 284 -3.64 -0.81 -6.87
N SER A 285 -3.64 -1.87 -6.06
CA SER A 285 -4.89 -2.59 -5.76
C SER A 285 -5.68 -1.96 -4.61
N ARG A 286 -5.02 -1.08 -3.82
CA ARG A 286 -5.51 -0.66 -2.50
C ARG A 286 -5.73 0.84 -2.30
N LEU A 287 -5.15 1.70 -3.14
CA LEU A 287 -5.13 3.14 -2.84
C LEU A 287 -6.55 3.74 -2.81
N LEU A 288 -7.48 3.27 -3.66
CA LEU A 288 -8.68 4.07 -3.97
C LEU A 288 -10.00 3.32 -4.30
N GLY A 289 -10.10 2.01 -4.11
CA GLY A 289 -11.36 1.33 -4.43
C GLY A 289 -11.46 -0.07 -3.84
N ARG A 290 -12.42 -0.24 -2.93
CA ARG A 290 -12.93 -1.53 -2.42
C ARG A 290 -12.06 -2.33 -1.44
N GLY A 291 -10.72 -2.26 -1.48
CA GLY A 291 -9.86 -3.10 -0.63
C GLY A 291 -9.62 -2.60 0.80
N ASP A 292 -9.07 -1.40 0.97
CA ASP A 292 -8.62 -0.94 2.30
C ASP A 292 -9.73 -0.28 3.15
N TRP A 293 -10.75 0.26 2.49
CA TRP A 293 -11.93 0.81 3.16
C TRP A 293 -12.99 -0.26 3.43
N GLY A 294 -13.02 -1.32 2.61
CA GLY A 294 -13.74 -2.56 2.90
C GLY A 294 -13.20 -3.21 4.17
N GLY A 295 -11.87 -3.19 4.37
CA GLY A 295 -11.21 -3.56 5.63
C GLY A 295 -11.70 -2.77 6.87
N PHE A 296 -12.30 -1.60 6.72
CA PHE A 296 -12.93 -0.86 7.82
C PHE A 296 -14.34 -1.39 8.16
N ILE A 297 -15.04 -1.95 7.15
CA ILE A 297 -16.30 -2.69 7.30
C ILE A 297 -16.04 -4.15 7.73
N ASP A 298 -14.96 -4.77 7.25
CA ASP A 298 -14.52 -6.11 7.60
C ASP A 298 -13.86 -6.14 8.98
N LYS A 299 -13.22 -5.06 9.46
CA LYS A 299 -12.82 -4.91 10.88
C LYS A 299 -14.00 -4.91 11.86
N VAL A 300 -15.22 -4.70 11.38
CA VAL A 300 -16.45 -4.87 12.18
C VAL A 300 -16.98 -6.31 12.11
N LYS A 301 -16.54 -7.12 11.13
CA LYS A 301 -16.94 -8.52 10.94
C LYS A 301 -15.86 -9.55 11.35
N ASP A 302 -14.59 -9.20 11.36
CA ASP A 302 -13.46 -10.10 11.64
C ASP A 302 -13.12 -10.19 13.14
N VAL A 303 -14.14 -10.46 13.97
CA VAL A 303 -13.94 -10.98 15.34
C VAL A 303 -13.90 -12.52 15.33
N ILE A 304 -13.69 -13.14 14.18
CA ILE A 304 -13.50 -14.58 14.06
C ILE A 304 -12.16 -14.82 13.38
N PRO A 305 -11.13 -15.26 14.12
CA PRO A 305 -9.88 -15.69 13.52
C PRO A 305 -10.08 -17.03 12.80
N GLU A 306 -9.68 -17.10 11.53
CA GLU A 306 -9.41 -18.37 10.85
C GLU A 306 -7.91 -18.72 11.03
N GLU A 307 -7.66 -19.96 11.44
CA GLU A 307 -6.45 -20.43 12.14
C GLU A 307 -5.31 -20.97 11.25
N ASP A 308 -5.40 -20.89 9.93
CA ASP A 308 -4.70 -21.89 9.10
C ASP A 308 -3.35 -21.48 8.49
N GLN A 309 -2.72 -20.38 8.93
CA GLN A 309 -1.35 -20.04 8.47
C GLN A 309 -0.30 -19.87 9.58
N GLN A 310 -0.67 -20.02 10.86
CA GLN A 310 0.29 -19.95 11.95
C GLN A 310 0.89 -21.31 12.34
N GLN A 311 0.36 -22.45 11.89
CA GLN A 311 0.76 -23.75 12.44
C GLN A 311 2.22 -24.14 12.15
N GLU A 312 2.78 -23.85 10.96
CA GLU A 312 4.18 -24.22 10.65
C GLU A 312 5.21 -23.36 11.38
N LEU A 313 4.93 -22.08 11.60
CA LEU A 313 5.79 -21.19 12.38
C LEU A 313 5.71 -21.55 13.88
N MET A 314 4.49 -21.86 14.35
CA MET A 314 4.23 -22.26 15.75
C MET A 314 4.87 -23.60 16.10
N ASP A 315 4.93 -24.56 15.17
CA ASP A 315 5.59 -25.85 15.41
C ASP A 315 7.11 -25.71 15.57
N LYS A 316 7.76 -24.81 14.81
CA LYS A 316 9.19 -24.50 14.97
C LYS A 316 9.46 -23.69 16.25
N ILE A 317 8.56 -22.78 16.61
CA ILE A 317 8.65 -22.01 17.86
C ILE A 317 8.44 -22.92 19.07
N SER A 318 7.55 -23.92 19.00
CA SER A 318 7.24 -24.83 20.11
C SER A 318 8.42 -25.69 20.58
N LYS A 319 9.45 -25.88 19.75
CA LYS A 319 10.64 -26.71 20.04
C LYS A 319 11.70 -26.01 20.89
N GLY A 320 11.49 -24.77 21.33
CA GLY A 320 12.28 -24.20 22.43
C GLY A 320 13.63 -23.59 22.05
N GLU A 321 14.03 -23.64 20.78
CA GLU A 321 15.41 -23.39 20.37
C GLU A 321 15.49 -22.25 19.33
N PHE A 322 15.70 -21.02 19.82
CA PHE A 322 15.99 -19.87 18.97
C PHE A 322 17.47 -19.91 18.57
N SER A 323 17.76 -20.10 17.28
CA SER A 323 19.13 -20.12 16.72
C SER A 323 19.41 -18.86 15.88
N LEU A 324 20.69 -18.61 15.56
CA LEU A 324 21.07 -17.54 14.65
C LEU A 324 20.52 -17.76 13.24
N ARG A 325 20.37 -19.01 12.80
CA ARG A 325 19.73 -19.34 11.52
C ARG A 325 18.28 -18.83 11.46
N ILE A 326 17.53 -19.00 12.54
CA ILE A 326 16.17 -18.46 12.63
C ILE A 326 16.20 -16.93 12.54
N MET A 327 17.13 -16.28 13.25
CA MET A 327 17.30 -14.82 13.14
C MET A 327 17.66 -14.37 11.71
N TYR A 328 18.51 -15.14 11.01
CA TYR A 328 18.87 -14.90 9.62
C TYR A 328 17.65 -15.00 8.69
N GLU A 329 16.84 -16.04 8.83
CA GLU A 329 15.60 -16.22 8.08
C GLU A 329 14.62 -15.07 8.34
N GLN A 330 14.49 -14.62 9.60
CA GLN A 330 13.65 -13.47 9.93
C GLN A 330 14.17 -12.17 9.30
N PHE A 331 15.48 -11.91 9.33
CA PHE A 331 16.06 -10.75 8.65
C PHE A 331 15.89 -10.82 7.13
N GLN A 332 16.02 -12.01 6.53
CA GLN A 332 15.78 -12.20 5.11
C GLN A 332 14.31 -11.94 4.76
N ASN A 333 13.37 -12.36 5.61
CA ASN A 333 11.94 -12.07 5.43
C ASN A 333 11.64 -10.57 5.59
N ILE A 334 12.26 -9.90 6.55
CA ILE A 334 12.14 -8.44 6.72
C ILE A 334 12.68 -7.71 5.49
N LEU A 335 13.83 -8.11 4.94
CA LEU A 335 14.38 -7.51 3.73
C LEU A 335 13.53 -7.80 2.48
N LYS A 336 12.87 -8.97 2.41
CA LYS A 336 11.94 -9.32 1.33
C LYS A 336 10.63 -8.55 1.41
N MET A 337 10.19 -8.17 2.60
CA MET A 337 8.94 -7.45 2.84
C MET A 337 9.03 -5.93 2.64
N GLY A 338 10.21 -5.39 2.32
CA GLY A 338 10.39 -3.95 2.07
C GLY A 338 10.39 -3.11 3.35
N PRO A 339 10.23 -1.78 3.26
CA PRO A 339 10.22 -0.89 4.42
C PRO A 339 9.09 -1.25 5.41
N MET A 340 9.49 -1.55 6.65
CA MET A 340 8.63 -1.98 7.76
C MET A 340 7.47 -1.02 8.08
N SER A 341 7.59 0.24 7.62
CA SER A 341 6.56 1.28 7.74
C SER A 341 5.27 0.93 7.00
N GLN A 342 5.34 0.19 5.90
CA GLN A 342 4.17 -0.12 5.07
C GLN A 342 3.31 -1.25 5.66
N VAL A 343 3.89 -2.11 6.51
CA VAL A 343 3.17 -3.20 7.19
C VAL A 343 2.73 -2.79 8.60
N MET A 344 3.57 -2.05 9.35
CA MET A 344 3.20 -1.57 10.68
C MET A 344 2.11 -0.47 10.65
N SER A 345 2.01 0.30 9.56
CA SER A 345 0.89 1.24 9.35
C SER A 345 -0.46 0.54 9.14
N MET A 346 -0.49 -0.78 8.93
CA MET A 346 -1.71 -1.56 8.78
C MET A 346 -2.25 -2.13 10.11
N ILE A 347 -1.47 -2.07 11.21
CA ILE A 347 -1.87 -2.59 12.52
C ILE A 347 -2.38 -1.45 13.41
N PRO A 348 -3.71 -1.33 13.64
CA PRO A 348 -4.26 -0.30 14.50
C PRO A 348 -3.81 -0.51 15.97
N GLY A 349 -3.31 0.54 16.60
CA GLY A 349 -2.97 0.57 18.04
C GLY A 349 -1.48 0.48 18.40
N PHE A 350 -0.58 0.27 17.44
CA PHE A 350 0.87 0.11 17.70
C PHE A 350 1.73 1.36 17.39
N SER A 351 1.11 2.48 17.00
CA SER A 351 1.82 3.58 16.33
C SER A 351 2.66 4.51 17.20
N ASN A 352 2.54 4.49 18.54
CA ASN A 352 3.00 5.64 19.33
C ASN A 352 4.15 5.39 20.31
N ALA A 353 4.78 4.22 20.39
CA ALA A 353 5.72 3.96 21.49
C ALA A 353 7.11 3.38 21.17
N VAL A 354 7.41 2.88 19.96
CA VAL A 354 8.65 2.06 19.80
C VAL A 354 9.61 2.47 18.67
N MET A 355 9.24 3.31 17.70
CA MET A 355 10.17 3.71 16.63
C MET A 355 10.05 5.18 16.27
N GLN A 356 11.18 5.90 16.26
CA GLN A 356 11.27 7.26 15.73
C GLN A 356 11.08 7.23 14.20
N PRO A 357 10.17 8.05 13.63
CA PRO A 357 10.01 8.19 12.19
C PRO A 357 11.33 8.62 11.53
N GLY A 358 11.76 7.94 10.45
CA GLY A 358 12.93 8.33 9.64
C GLY A 358 14.20 7.49 9.79
N THR A 359 14.25 6.52 10.70
CA THR A 359 15.41 5.62 10.91
C THR A 359 15.39 4.34 10.05
N GLU A 360 14.51 4.27 9.05
CA GLU A 360 14.22 3.05 8.27
C GLU A 360 15.38 2.61 7.37
N LYS A 361 16.03 3.54 6.66
CA LYS A 361 17.19 3.24 5.83
C LYS A 361 18.38 2.77 6.67
N GLU A 362 18.58 3.38 7.84
CA GLU A 362 19.63 2.99 8.77
C GLU A 362 19.36 1.61 9.39
N SER A 363 18.10 1.33 9.73
CA SER A 363 17.68 0.02 10.25
C SER A 363 17.89 -1.08 9.20
N GLN A 364 17.55 -0.84 7.93
CA GLN A 364 17.83 -1.79 6.84
C GLN A 364 19.32 -1.99 6.59
N ALA A 365 20.12 -0.91 6.64
CA ALA A 365 21.58 -1.01 6.51
C ALA A 365 22.20 -1.82 7.65
N LYS A 366 21.72 -1.64 8.89
CA LYS A 366 22.14 -2.43 10.06
C LYS A 366 21.79 -3.91 9.90
N VAL A 367 20.57 -4.23 9.45
CA VAL A 367 20.14 -5.61 9.18
C VAL A 367 21.02 -6.28 8.11
N LYS A 368 21.29 -5.59 6.99
CA LYS A 368 22.21 -6.10 5.96
C LYS A 368 23.61 -6.36 6.53
N LYS A 369 24.11 -5.46 7.38
CA LYS A 369 25.43 -5.62 8.02
C LYS A 369 25.47 -6.83 8.95
N PHE A 370 24.41 -7.07 9.72
CA PHE A 370 24.30 -8.27 10.55
C PHE A 370 24.23 -9.56 9.72
N MET A 371 23.57 -9.53 8.56
CA MET A 371 23.59 -10.66 7.63
C MET A 371 25.00 -10.95 7.10
N CYS A 372 25.77 -9.94 6.69
CA CYS A 372 27.17 -10.14 6.28
C CYS A 372 28.05 -10.74 7.40
N ILE A 373 27.79 -10.38 8.67
CA ILE A 373 28.46 -10.97 9.83
C ILE A 373 28.06 -12.44 9.99
N MET A 374 26.78 -12.78 9.83
CA MET A 374 26.27 -14.16 9.89
C MET A 374 26.76 -15.02 8.71
N ASP A 375 26.91 -14.45 7.51
CA ASP A 375 27.49 -15.13 6.35
C ASP A 375 28.97 -15.51 6.57
N SER A 376 29.65 -14.85 7.52
CA SER A 376 31.03 -15.18 7.92
C SER A 376 31.12 -16.28 9.00
N MET A 377 29.99 -16.86 9.39
CA MET A 377 29.89 -17.93 10.37
C MET A 377 29.78 -19.30 9.69
N THR A 378 30.10 -20.35 10.42
CA THR A 378 29.90 -21.73 9.96
C THR A 378 28.50 -22.24 10.32
N ASP A 379 28.00 -23.27 9.64
CA ASP A 379 26.68 -23.87 9.96
C ASP A 379 26.57 -24.28 11.43
N LYS A 380 27.64 -24.84 12.01
CA LYS A 380 27.70 -25.21 13.43
C LYS A 380 27.54 -24.01 14.37
N GLU A 381 27.96 -22.82 13.94
CA GLU A 381 27.82 -21.58 14.72
C GLU A 381 26.42 -20.98 14.54
N LEU A 382 25.83 -21.10 13.35
CA LEU A 382 24.49 -20.60 13.04
C LEU A 382 23.38 -21.44 13.69
N ASP A 383 23.58 -22.75 13.79
CA ASP A 383 22.61 -23.70 14.36
C ASP A 383 22.77 -23.89 15.87
N ALA A 384 23.73 -23.21 16.48
CA ALA A 384 23.92 -23.30 17.92
C ALA A 384 22.83 -22.56 18.68
N THR A 385 22.24 -23.26 19.64
CA THR A 385 21.11 -22.79 20.46
C THR A 385 21.57 -22.19 21.79
N GLY A 386 22.90 -22.10 22.02
CA GLY A 386 23.50 -21.61 23.25
C GLY A 386 24.38 -20.37 23.06
N THR A 387 24.43 -19.52 24.08
CA THR A 387 25.24 -18.28 24.08
C THR A 387 26.75 -18.49 24.20
N LYS A 388 27.21 -19.73 24.38
CA LYS A 388 28.63 -20.09 24.57
C LYS A 388 29.50 -19.77 23.34
N ILE A 389 28.93 -19.83 22.14
CA ILE A 389 29.69 -19.51 20.91
C ILE A 389 30.09 -18.04 20.86
N PHE A 390 29.31 -17.17 21.50
CA PHE A 390 29.60 -15.73 21.58
C PHE A 390 30.61 -15.36 22.67
N THR A 391 31.08 -16.32 23.47
CA THR A 391 32.08 -16.07 24.53
C THR A 391 33.52 -16.31 24.08
N GLU A 392 33.74 -16.89 22.89
CA GLU A 392 35.07 -17.15 22.35
C GLU A 392 35.61 -15.93 21.57
N PRO A 393 36.64 -15.20 22.07
CA PRO A 393 37.12 -13.99 21.42
C PRO A 393 37.75 -14.25 20.04
N SER A 394 38.31 -15.44 19.83
CA SER A 394 38.89 -15.87 18.55
C SER A 394 37.86 -15.90 17.42
N ARG A 395 36.62 -16.31 17.71
CA ARG A 395 35.51 -16.34 16.73
C ARG A 395 35.02 -14.94 16.40
N ILE A 396 34.88 -14.07 17.39
CA ILE A 396 34.48 -12.68 17.20
C ILE A 396 35.45 -11.94 16.27
N VAL A 397 36.75 -12.12 16.48
CA VAL A 397 37.79 -11.54 15.62
C VAL A 397 37.71 -12.10 14.20
N ARG A 398 37.41 -13.40 14.06
CA ARG A 398 37.24 -14.04 12.74
C ARG A 398 36.02 -13.50 11.99
N TRP A 399 34.87 -13.37 12.66
CA TRP A 399 33.64 -12.85 12.06
C TRP A 399 33.79 -11.38 11.65
N ALA A 400 34.44 -10.56 12.49
CA ALA A 400 34.76 -9.17 12.18
C ALA A 400 35.62 -9.05 10.91
N LYS A 401 36.71 -9.83 10.83
CA LYS A 401 37.60 -9.85 9.66
C LYS A 401 36.90 -10.36 8.39
N GLY A 402 36.11 -11.44 8.49
CA GLY A 402 35.41 -12.04 7.36
C GLY A 402 34.32 -11.16 6.77
N SER A 403 33.66 -10.36 7.62
CA SER A 403 32.56 -9.46 7.22
C SER A 403 33.01 -8.03 6.95
N GLY A 404 34.30 -7.70 7.12
CA GLY A 404 34.81 -6.33 7.04
C GLY A 404 34.22 -5.38 8.10
N SER A 405 33.66 -5.93 9.19
CA SER A 405 33.03 -5.16 10.27
C SER A 405 33.96 -5.01 11.48
N SER A 406 33.69 -4.03 12.33
CA SER A 406 34.43 -3.85 13.58
C SER A 406 33.98 -4.86 14.65
N ILE A 407 34.85 -5.12 15.62
CA ILE A 407 34.54 -5.99 16.77
C ILE A 407 33.31 -5.47 17.54
N MET A 408 33.17 -4.15 17.65
CA MET A 408 32.04 -3.48 18.30
C MET A 408 30.70 -3.83 17.62
N GLU A 409 30.69 -3.90 16.29
CA GLU A 409 29.49 -4.20 15.52
C GLU A 409 29.07 -5.67 15.64
N VAL A 410 30.04 -6.57 15.76
CA VAL A 410 29.79 -7.97 16.06
C VAL A 410 29.20 -8.11 17.48
N GLN A 411 29.71 -7.37 18.46
CA GLN A 411 29.16 -7.36 19.81
C GLN A 411 27.73 -6.81 19.85
N LEU A 412 27.46 -5.73 19.11
CA LEU A 412 26.11 -5.16 18.97
C LEU A 412 25.11 -6.17 18.39
N MET A 413 25.51 -6.94 17.37
CA MET A 413 24.70 -8.00 16.80
C MET A 413 24.38 -9.09 17.84
N VAL A 414 25.38 -9.50 18.63
CA VAL A 414 25.22 -10.50 19.69
C VAL A 414 24.27 -10.01 20.80
N GLU A 415 24.32 -8.73 21.15
CA GLU A 415 23.38 -8.12 22.10
C GLU A 415 21.95 -8.12 21.55
N GLU A 416 21.78 -7.81 20.28
CA GLU A 416 20.47 -7.84 19.61
C GLU A 416 19.91 -9.27 19.57
N TYR A 417 20.76 -10.27 19.26
CA TYR A 417 20.39 -11.68 19.33
C TYR A 417 19.94 -12.07 20.74
N LYS A 418 20.67 -11.68 21.79
CA LYS A 418 20.27 -11.95 23.19
C LYS A 418 18.94 -11.29 23.55
N ARG A 419 18.70 -10.07 23.05
CA ARG A 419 17.43 -9.36 23.25
C ARG A 419 16.27 -10.10 22.58
N LEU A 420 16.43 -10.48 21.31
CA LEU A 420 15.42 -11.23 20.57
C LEU A 420 15.19 -12.61 21.20
N ALA A 421 16.23 -13.36 21.55
CA ALA A 421 16.11 -14.65 22.24
C ALA A 421 15.36 -14.52 23.58
N LYS A 422 15.56 -13.43 24.33
CA LYS A 422 14.81 -13.14 25.57
C LYS A 422 13.34 -12.84 25.31
N VAL A 423 13.01 -12.09 24.26
CA VAL A 423 11.63 -11.83 23.85
C VAL A 423 10.96 -13.14 23.40
N PHE A 424 11.61 -13.93 22.56
CA PHE A 424 11.10 -15.22 22.08
C PHE A 424 10.90 -16.24 23.20
N SER A 425 11.84 -16.35 24.15
CA SER A 425 11.67 -17.23 25.32
C SER A 425 10.57 -16.76 26.28
N THR A 426 10.34 -15.45 26.39
CA THR A 426 9.25 -14.88 27.19
C THR A 426 7.89 -15.08 26.50
N ALA A 427 7.83 -14.89 25.18
CA ALA A 427 6.65 -15.20 24.37
C ALA A 427 6.31 -16.69 24.43
N MET A 428 7.30 -17.58 24.36
CA MET A 428 7.08 -19.02 24.56
C MET A 428 6.59 -19.40 25.96
N LYS A 429 7.08 -18.72 27.00
CA LYS A 429 6.59 -18.92 28.37
C LYS A 429 5.14 -18.47 28.53
N HIS A 430 4.72 -17.40 27.84
CA HIS A 430 3.34 -16.94 27.82
C HIS A 430 2.43 -17.74 26.87
N MET A 431 2.99 -18.40 25.84
CA MET A 431 2.27 -19.34 24.97
C MET A 431 2.14 -20.75 25.54
N LYS A 432 2.83 -21.08 26.64
CA LYS A 432 2.53 -22.27 27.46
C LYS A 432 1.27 -22.03 28.31
N LEU A 433 0.13 -21.82 27.64
CA LEU A 433 -1.20 -22.07 28.20
C LEU A 433 -1.47 -23.59 28.17
N PRO A 434 -2.28 -24.11 29.12
CA PRO A 434 -2.25 -25.51 29.53
C PRO A 434 -2.75 -26.44 28.43
N LYS A 435 -1.98 -27.51 28.17
CA LYS A 435 -2.26 -28.58 27.21
C LYS A 435 -3.47 -29.49 27.56
N ASN A 436 -4.43 -29.02 28.34
CA ASN A 436 -5.64 -29.75 28.69
C ASN A 436 -6.89 -28.92 28.39
N LEU A 437 -7.29 -28.88 27.13
CA LEU A 437 -8.64 -28.45 26.70
C LEU A 437 -9.25 -29.42 25.67
N LYS A 438 -8.87 -30.71 25.76
CA LYS A 438 -9.62 -31.81 25.17
C LYS A 438 -9.85 -32.87 26.25
N GLY A 439 -11.08 -32.91 26.77
CA GLY A 439 -11.59 -33.99 27.63
C GLY A 439 -12.18 -33.50 28.95
N ASN A 440 -13.53 -33.52 29.02
CA ASN A 440 -14.39 -33.39 30.21
C ASN A 440 -13.94 -32.47 31.35
N MET A 441 -14.53 -31.27 31.41
CA MET A 441 -14.46 -30.43 32.61
C MET A 441 -15.42 -30.94 33.69
N ASP A 442 -14.87 -31.22 34.87
CA ASP A 442 -15.60 -31.60 36.09
C ASP A 442 -16.22 -30.34 36.77
N PRO A 443 -17.54 -30.28 37.04
CA PRO A 443 -18.27 -29.09 37.50
C PRO A 443 -17.71 -28.40 38.76
N ARG A 444 -16.94 -29.11 39.59
CA ARG A 444 -16.37 -28.57 40.84
C ARG A 444 -15.20 -27.61 40.61
N SER A 445 -14.46 -27.78 39.52
CA SER A 445 -13.29 -26.94 39.18
C SER A 445 -13.71 -25.55 38.67
N MET A 446 -14.87 -25.45 38.02
CA MET A 446 -15.43 -24.21 37.52
C MET A 446 -15.89 -23.29 38.66
N GLN A 447 -16.45 -23.87 39.72
CA GLN A 447 -16.94 -23.14 40.89
C GLN A 447 -15.80 -22.54 41.73
N GLN A 448 -14.67 -23.23 41.85
CA GLN A 448 -13.48 -22.71 42.53
C GLN A 448 -12.80 -21.58 41.74
N ASN A 449 -12.70 -21.70 40.41
CA ASN A 449 -12.15 -20.64 39.57
C ASN A 449 -13.04 -19.38 39.54
N LEU A 450 -14.37 -19.52 39.59
CA LEU A 450 -15.27 -18.38 39.69
C LEU A 450 -15.21 -17.67 41.05
N ALA A 451 -15.04 -18.42 42.14
CA ALA A 451 -14.90 -17.86 43.48
C ALA A 451 -13.62 -17.02 43.61
N GLN A 452 -12.52 -17.42 42.96
CA GLN A 452 -11.29 -16.62 42.88
C GLN A 452 -11.45 -15.37 41.98
N MET A 453 -12.18 -15.50 40.87
CA MET A 453 -12.40 -14.38 39.93
C MET A 453 -13.30 -13.29 40.52
N SER A 454 -14.28 -13.66 41.36
CA SER A 454 -15.14 -12.71 42.09
C SER A 454 -14.39 -11.86 43.13
N LYS A 455 -13.29 -12.39 43.68
CA LYS A 455 -12.45 -11.70 44.67
C LYS A 455 -11.46 -10.71 44.06
N MET A 456 -11.24 -10.76 42.74
CA MET A 456 -10.29 -9.88 42.03
C MET A 456 -10.95 -8.70 41.32
N LEU A 457 -12.29 -8.58 41.36
CA LEU A 457 -13.01 -7.49 40.71
C LEU A 457 -13.25 -6.31 41.68
N PRO A 458 -12.97 -5.06 41.27
CA PRO A 458 -13.24 -3.88 42.09
C PRO A 458 -14.75 -3.72 42.38
N PRO A 459 -15.15 -3.28 43.58
CA PRO A 459 -16.55 -3.23 44.02
C PRO A 459 -17.46 -2.33 43.16
N HIS A 460 -16.90 -1.39 42.41
CA HIS A 460 -17.64 -0.55 41.47
C HIS A 460 -18.14 -1.31 40.23
N MET A 461 -17.36 -2.27 39.71
CA MET A 461 -17.76 -3.06 38.53
C MET A 461 -18.87 -4.07 38.85
N LEU A 462 -18.86 -4.64 40.06
CA LEU A 462 -19.91 -5.55 40.53
C LEU A 462 -21.29 -4.86 40.65
N LYS A 463 -21.30 -3.56 40.95
CA LYS A 463 -22.54 -2.77 41.05
C LYS A 463 -23.11 -2.42 39.67
N MET A 464 -22.24 -2.21 38.69
CA MET A 464 -22.61 -1.90 37.31
C MET A 464 -23.15 -3.13 36.55
N MET A 465 -22.72 -4.34 36.93
CA MET A 465 -23.22 -5.61 36.38
C MET A 465 -24.46 -6.17 37.11
N GLY A 466 -25.16 -5.40 37.94
CA GLY A 466 -26.42 -5.84 38.56
C GLY A 466 -26.28 -6.71 39.82
N GLY A 467 -25.08 -6.71 40.45
CA GLY A 467 -24.81 -7.43 41.68
C GLY A 467 -24.61 -8.95 41.50
N PRO A 468 -24.35 -9.68 42.60
CA PRO A 468 -23.94 -11.09 42.55
C PRO A 468 -24.95 -12.03 41.88
N GLY A 469 -26.24 -11.67 41.86
CA GLY A 469 -27.31 -12.46 41.24
C GLY A 469 -27.34 -12.41 39.71
N ALA A 470 -26.81 -11.35 39.09
CA ALA A 470 -26.83 -11.18 37.63
C ALA A 470 -25.87 -12.17 36.93
N LEU A 471 -24.72 -12.44 37.53
CA LEU A 471 -23.76 -13.47 37.09
C LEU A 471 -24.38 -14.88 37.13
N GLN A 472 -25.20 -15.15 38.14
CA GLN A 472 -25.89 -16.44 38.30
C GLN A 472 -27.02 -16.62 37.28
N THR A 473 -27.64 -15.52 36.85
CA THR A 473 -28.69 -15.50 35.81
C THR A 473 -28.10 -15.68 34.41
N LEU A 474 -26.93 -15.08 34.16
CA LEU A 474 -26.13 -15.30 32.94
C LEU A 474 -25.66 -16.76 32.79
N MET A 475 -25.32 -17.42 33.90
CA MET A 475 -24.96 -18.85 33.90
C MET A 475 -26.14 -19.75 33.51
N LYS A 476 -27.33 -19.52 34.07
CA LYS A 476 -28.54 -20.29 33.71
C LYS A 476 -28.94 -20.13 32.24
N GLN A 477 -28.65 -18.99 31.62
CA GLN A 477 -28.91 -18.77 30.21
C GLN A 477 -27.90 -19.46 29.27
N MET A 478 -26.68 -19.75 29.76
CA MET A 478 -25.67 -20.48 28.96
C MET A 478 -25.80 -22.01 29.07
N GLU A 479 -26.34 -22.54 30.17
CA GLU A 479 -26.63 -23.99 30.29
C GLU A 479 -27.81 -24.45 29.42
N GLY A 480 -28.70 -23.55 29.01
CA GLY A 480 -29.89 -23.89 28.20
C GLY A 480 -29.68 -23.92 26.69
N LYS A 481 -28.45 -23.80 26.18
CA LYS A 481 -28.15 -23.69 24.74
C LYS A 481 -27.05 -24.64 24.24
N PHE A 482 -26.93 -25.83 24.83
CA PHE A 482 -26.21 -26.95 24.23
C PHE A 482 -27.11 -28.16 24.10
#